data_AF-A0A920KL18-F1
#
_entry.id   AF-A0A920KL18-F1
#
_cell.length_a   1.000
_cell.length_b   1.000
_cell.length_c   1.000
_cell.angle_alpha   90.00
_cell.angle_beta   90.00
_cell.angle_gamma   90.00
#
_symmetry.space_group_name_H-M   'P 1'
#
loop_
_entity.id
_entity.type
_entity.pdbx_description
1 polymer ?
#
loop_
_entity_poly.entity_id
_entity_poly.type
_entity_poly.pdbx_seq_one_letter_code
_entity_poly.pdbx_strand_id
1 'polypeptide(L)'
;MVDSSIGGKTGVNSKYGKNLIGSFYLPKKVLVCPEFIKTLPKREIACGFAEVIKYSLIKPHPLKKILEKQKNNDKIFIFDN
;
A
#
# COMPACT_ATOMS: atom_id res chain seq x y z
N MET A 1 -5.38 -0.44 -1.50
CA MET A 1 -5.85 0.77 -0.78
C MET A 1 -4.82 1.89 -0.84
N VAL A 2 -3.55 1.65 -0.49
CA VAL A 2 -2.57 2.74 -0.26
C VAL A 2 -1.93 3.34 -1.52
N ASP A 3 -1.87 2.61 -2.64
CA ASP A 3 -1.11 3.04 -3.84
C ASP A 3 -2.00 3.09 -5.09
N SER A 4 -2.51 1.95 -5.56
CA SER A 4 -3.25 1.85 -6.83
C SER A 4 -4.53 2.69 -6.95
N SER A 5 -5.14 3.09 -5.84
CA SER A 5 -6.41 3.82 -5.83
C SER A 5 -6.21 5.34 -5.88
N ILE A 6 -4.97 5.83 -5.79
CA ILE A 6 -4.64 7.26 -5.72
C ILE A 6 -3.72 7.61 -6.91
N GLY A 7 -3.98 8.74 -7.57
CA GLY A 7 -3.12 9.25 -8.67
C GLY A 7 -3.60 8.95 -10.09
N GLY A 8 -4.70 8.20 -10.27
CA GLY A 8 -5.40 8.06 -11.56
C GLY A 8 -4.67 7.27 -12.64
N LYS A 9 -3.51 6.67 -12.34
CA LYS A 9 -2.78 5.83 -13.30
C LYS A 9 -3.53 4.50 -13.49
N THR A 10 -3.88 4.20 -14.74
CA THR A 10 -4.40 2.89 -15.15
C THR A 10 -3.40 2.20 -16.07
N GLY A 11 -3.46 0.88 -16.17
CA GLY A 11 -2.56 0.15 -17.06
C GLY A 11 -2.92 -1.32 -17.19
N VAL A 12 -2.54 -1.91 -18.32
CA VAL A 12 -2.64 -3.34 -18.60
C VAL A 12 -1.28 -3.90 -19.03
N ASN A 13 -1.10 -5.20 -18.82
CA ASN A 13 0.09 -5.91 -19.28
C ASN A 13 -0.06 -6.32 -20.74
N SER A 14 1.04 -6.36 -21.45
CA SER A 14 1.11 -6.95 -22.80
C SER A 14 2.31 -7.90 -22.89
N LYS A 15 2.42 -8.65 -24.00
CA LYS A 15 3.61 -9.46 -24.28
C LYS A 15 4.91 -8.67 -24.32
N TYR A 16 4.83 -7.34 -24.48
CA TYR A 16 5.98 -6.44 -24.55
C TYR A 16 6.38 -5.85 -23.19
N GLY A 17 5.56 -6.04 -22.13
CA GLY A 17 5.92 -5.57 -20.80
C GLY A 17 4.73 -5.24 -19.88
N LYS A 18 5.08 -4.92 -18.63
CA LYS A 18 4.13 -4.61 -17.55
C LYS A 18 3.70 -3.14 -17.61
N ASN A 19 2.39 -2.90 -17.56
CA ASN A 19 1.79 -1.54 -17.50
C ASN A 19 2.26 -0.56 -18.59
N LEU A 20 2.56 -1.05 -19.80
CA LEU A 20 3.01 -0.20 -20.93
C LEU A 20 1.84 0.47 -21.67
N ILE A 21 0.65 -0.11 -21.59
CA ILE A 21 -0.57 0.42 -22.22
C ILE A 21 -1.50 0.88 -21.10
N GLY A 22 -1.94 2.14 -21.14
CA GLY A 22 -2.80 2.70 -20.10
C GLY A 22 -3.14 4.17 -20.33
N SER A 23 -3.85 4.76 -19.37
CA SER A 23 -4.23 6.18 -19.38
C SER A 23 -4.25 6.75 -17.97
N PHE A 24 -4.26 8.09 -17.88
CA PHE A 24 -4.55 8.80 -16.63
C PHE A 24 -6.04 9.11 -16.58
N TYR A 25 -6.76 8.47 -15.66
CA TYR A 25 -8.19 8.63 -15.45
C TYR A 25 -8.51 8.72 -13.95
N LEU A 26 -9.04 9.86 -13.51
CA LEU A 26 -9.34 10.09 -12.10
C LEU A 26 -10.68 9.44 -11.73
N PRO A 27 -10.72 8.62 -10.66
CA PRO A 27 -11.99 8.09 -10.15
C PRO A 27 -12.84 9.22 -9.56
N LYS A 28 -14.17 9.13 -9.71
CA LYS A 28 -15.10 10.09 -9.08
C LYS A 28 -15.04 10.04 -7.56
N LYS A 29 -14.85 8.85 -6.99
CA LYS A 29 -14.73 8.58 -5.55
C LYS A 29 -13.86 7.35 -5.34
N VAL A 30 -13.17 7.30 -4.20
CA VAL A 30 -12.43 6.13 -3.72
C VAL A 30 -13.01 5.76 -2.35
N LEU A 31 -13.58 4.56 -2.24
CA LEU A 31 -14.12 4.04 -0.99
C LEU A 31 -13.12 3.07 -0.37
N VAL A 32 -12.84 3.26 0.92
CA VAL A 32 -11.79 2.57 1.65
C VAL A 32 -12.45 1.88 2.84
N CYS A 33 -12.49 0.54 2.82
CA CYS A 33 -13.12 -0.30 3.85
C CYS A 33 -12.05 -1.20 4.49
N PRO A 34 -11.48 -0.80 5.66
CA PRO A 34 -10.43 -1.55 6.34
C PRO A 34 -10.84 -2.97 6.77
N GLU A 35 -12.14 -3.24 6.87
CA GLU A 35 -12.69 -4.54 7.25
C GLU A 35 -12.24 -5.63 6.27
N PHE A 36 -12.08 -5.32 4.99
CA PHE A 36 -11.59 -6.26 3.97
C PHE A 36 -10.13 -6.68 4.18
N ILE A 37 -9.33 -5.92 4.95
CA ILE A 37 -7.95 -6.30 5.29
C ILE A 37 -7.95 -7.61 6.10
N LYS A 38 -8.98 -7.84 6.92
CA LYS A 38 -9.07 -9.01 7.81
C LYS A 38 -9.16 -10.34 7.05
N THR A 39 -9.59 -10.32 5.80
CA THR A 39 -9.76 -11.52 4.96
C THR A 39 -8.60 -11.74 3.99
N LEU A 40 -7.62 -10.84 3.93
CA LEU A 40 -6.47 -10.95 3.03
C LEU A 40 -5.44 -11.95 3.57
N PRO A 41 -4.79 -12.76 2.71
CA PRO A 41 -3.65 -13.59 3.12
C PRO A 41 -2.54 -12.73 3.73
N LYS A 42 -1.85 -13.26 4.75
CA LYS A 42 -0.72 -12.59 5.44
C LYS A 42 0.29 -11.98 4.43
N ARG A 43 0.60 -12.70 3.36
CA ARG A 43 1.51 -12.25 2.28
C ARG A 43 1.05 -10.96 1.60
N GLU A 44 -0.23 -10.83 1.27
CA GLU A 44 -0.77 -9.64 0.60
C GLU A 44 -0.76 -8.43 1.52
N ILE A 45 -1.03 -8.65 2.81
CA ILE A 45 -0.90 -7.60 3.84
C ILE A 45 0.57 -7.13 3.90
N ALA A 46 1.54 -8.05 3.89
CA ALA A 46 2.96 -7.72 3.88
C ALA A 46 3.36 -6.89 2.66
N CYS A 47 2.92 -7.29 1.46
CA CYS A 47 3.16 -6.56 0.23
C CYS A 47 2.59 -5.14 0.28
N GLY A 48 1.37 -4.99 0.80
CA GLY A 48 0.76 -3.66 0.98
C GLY A 48 1.50 -2.78 2.00
N PHE A 49 2.03 -3.38 3.06
CA PHE A 49 2.78 -2.66 4.09
C PHE A 49 4.15 -2.17 3.60
N ALA A 50 4.76 -2.85 2.64
CA ALA A 50 5.99 -2.39 1.99
C ALA A 50 5.81 -0.99 1.35
N GLU A 51 4.65 -0.73 0.74
CA GLU A 51 4.33 0.58 0.19
C GLU A 51 4.17 1.65 1.27
N VAL A 52 3.61 1.30 2.44
CA VAL A 52 3.51 2.20 3.60
C VAL A 52 4.91 2.58 4.10
N ILE A 53 5.82 1.60 4.23
CA ILE A 53 7.22 1.84 4.60
C ILE A 53 7.91 2.74 3.57
N LYS A 54 7.72 2.48 2.26
CA LYS A 54 8.25 3.33 1.18
C LYS A 54 7.85 4.79 1.36
N TYR A 55 6.57 5.07 1.64
CA TYR A 55 6.10 6.43 1.91
C TYR A 55 6.77 7.05 3.15
N SER A 56 6.99 6.27 4.22
CA SER A 56 7.63 6.77 5.45
C SER A 56 9.08 7.22 5.24
N LEU A 57 9.78 6.60 4.28
CA LEU A 57 11.16 6.92 3.93
C LEU A 57 11.26 8.14 3.00
N ILE A 58 10.35 8.27 2.03
CA ILE A 58 10.38 9.35 1.02
C ILE A 58 9.86 10.67 1.60
N LYS A 59 8.83 10.65 2.46
CA LYS A 59 8.25 11.86 3.05
C LYS A 59 8.15 11.71 4.57
N PRO A 60 9.24 12.00 5.30
CA PRO A 60 9.28 11.79 6.74
C PRO A 60 8.60 12.95 7.46
N HIS A 61 7.46 12.71 8.12
CA HIS A 61 7.15 13.48 9.33
C HIS A 61 6.19 12.77 10.31
N PRO A 62 4.94 12.40 9.97
CA PRO A 62 4.08 11.69 10.93
C PRO A 62 4.24 10.16 10.88
N LEU A 63 4.38 9.58 9.69
CA LEU A 63 4.34 8.12 9.51
C LEU A 63 5.55 7.41 10.12
N LYS A 64 6.74 7.99 9.97
CA LYS A 64 7.98 7.45 10.57
C LYS A 64 7.88 7.34 12.09
N LYS A 65 7.37 8.39 12.76
CA LYS A 65 7.15 8.40 14.22
C LYS A 65 6.13 7.34 14.66
N ILE A 66 5.06 7.15 13.88
CA ILE A 66 4.05 6.12 14.16
C ILE A 66 4.67 4.72 14.07
N LEU A 67 5.45 4.45 13.03
CA LEU A 67 6.13 3.17 12.84
C LEU A 67 7.17 2.90 13.94
N GLU A 68 7.95 3.91 14.34
CA GLU A 68 8.92 3.81 15.43
C GLU A 68 8.24 3.57 16.79
N LYS A 69 7.10 4.20 17.06
CA LYS A 69 6.33 3.96 18.28
C LYS A 69 5.78 2.53 18.36
N GLN A 70 5.36 1.95 17.23
CA GLN A 70 4.90 0.56 17.17
C GLN A 70 6.06 -0.43 17.35
N LYS A 71 7.28 -0.06 16.93
CA LYS A 71 8.49 -0.85 17.18
C LYS A 71 8.77 -1.10 18.66
N ASN A 72 8.53 -0.10 19.50
CA ASN A 72 8.82 -0.19 20.94
C ASN A 72 7.73 -0.90 21.75
N ASN A 73 6.61 -1.28 21.11
CA ASN A 73 5.47 -1.93 21.77
C ASN A 73 5.44 -3.45 21.51
N ASP A 74 6.53 -4.04 21.00
CA ASP A 74 6.70 -5.44 20.57
C ASP A 74 5.60 -5.96 19.62
N LYS A 75 4.80 -5.06 19.06
CA LYS A 75 3.76 -5.32 18.05
C LYS A 75 4.10 -4.60 16.76
N ILE A 76 5.36 -4.67 16.34
CA ILE A 76 5.57 -4.57 14.90
C ILE A 76 4.82 -5.76 14.33
N PHE A 77 3.93 -5.53 13.39
CA PHE A 77 3.33 -6.57 12.56
C PHE A 77 4.41 -7.25 11.69
N ILE A 78 5.48 -7.74 12.32
CA ILE A 78 6.32 -8.80 11.79
C ILE A 78 5.55 -10.04 12.16
N PHE A 79 4.66 -10.41 11.25
CA PHE A 79 3.99 -11.69 11.13
C PHE A 79 4.52 -12.73 12.12
N ASP A 80 3.85 -12.85 13.27
CA ASP A 80 4.08 -13.97 14.18
C ASP A 80 3.97 -15.27 13.37
N ASN A 81 5.03 -16.09 13.52
CA ASN A 81 5.23 -17.39 12.89
C ASN A 81 3.98 -18.27 13.01
#